data_AF-A0A3A3FQM4-F1
#
_entry.id   AF-A0A3A3FQM4-F1
#
_cell.length_a   1.000
_cell.length_b   1.000
_cell.length_c   1.000
_cell.angle_alpha   90.00
_cell.angle_beta   90.00
_cell.angle_gamma   90.00
#
_symmetry.space_group_name_H-M   'P 1'
#
loop_
_entity.id
_entity.type
_entity.pdbx_description
1 polymer ?
#
loop_
_entity_poly.entity_id
_entity_poly.type
_entity_poly.pdbx_seq_one_letter_code
_entity_poly.pdbx_strand_id
1 'polypeptide(L)' 'MHAFIIKTKDGYLYPFAGDLSLTDDENQAGRYDSVDEARQTAESRGYYDGGFDIVRIDLESGKTARH' A
#
# COMPACT_ATOMS: atom_id res chain seq x y z
N MET A 1 -11.49 -5.28 9.86
CA MET A 1 -10.44 -4.26 10.18
C MET A 1 -10.04 -3.70 8.84
N HIS A 2 -9.87 -2.39 8.65
CA HIS A 2 -9.55 -1.85 7.32
C HIS A 2 -8.11 -1.35 7.30
N ALA A 3 -7.48 -1.41 6.14
CA ALA A 3 -6.18 -0.83 5.90
C ALA A 3 -6.23 0.02 4.62
N PHE A 4 -5.23 0.87 4.48
CA PHE A 4 -5.01 1.66 3.29
C PHE A 4 -3.74 1.18 2.63
N ILE A 5 -3.76 1.10 1.30
CA ILE A 5 -2.59 0.77 0.49
C ILE A 5 -2.36 1.88 -0.52
N ILE A 6 -1.12 2.02 -0.98
CA ILE A 6 -0.72 3.02 -1.97
C ILE A 6 -0.56 2.33 -3.31
N LYS A 7 -1.32 2.78 -4.31
CA LYS A 7 -1.26 2.30 -5.70
C LYS A 7 -0.69 3.40 -6.59
N THR A 8 0.45 3.18 -7.19
CA THR A 8 1.02 4.05 -8.22
C THR A 8 0.64 3.55 -9.62
N LYS A 9 1.06 4.27 -10.66
CA LYS A 9 0.94 3.82 -12.06
C LYS A 9 1.69 2.50 -12.32
N ASP A 10 2.81 2.31 -11.65
CA ASP A 10 3.76 1.22 -11.90
C ASP A 10 3.53 0.02 -10.97
N GLY A 11 2.70 0.15 -9.93
CA GLY A 11 2.37 -0.95 -9.02
C GLY A 11 1.91 -0.45 -7.66
N TYR A 12 1.93 -1.33 -6.66
CA TYR A 12 1.65 -1.01 -5.28
C TYR A 12 2.94 -0.72 -4.52
N LEU A 13 2.89 0.29 -3.66
CA LEU A 13 4.03 0.64 -2.82
C LEU A 13 4.11 -0.36 -1.67
N TYR A 14 5.24 -1.04 -1.52
CA TYR A 14 5.44 -2.04 -0.47
C TYR A 14 6.74 -1.84 0.31
N PRO A 15 6.69 -1.92 1.66
CA PRO A 15 7.88 -1.87 2.49
C PRO A 15 8.63 -3.22 2.41
N PHE A 16 9.88 -3.18 1.96
CA PHE A 16 10.75 -4.33 1.88
C PHE A 16 12.10 -4.05 2.55
N ALA A 17 12.45 -4.85 3.55
CA ALA A 17 13.76 -4.82 4.20
C ALA A 17 14.24 -3.42 4.66
N GLY A 18 13.33 -2.55 5.10
CA GLY A 18 13.64 -1.18 5.52
C GLY A 18 13.71 -0.16 4.40
N ASP A 19 13.43 -0.56 3.16
CA ASP A 19 13.24 0.32 2.01
C ASP A 19 11.80 0.20 1.46
N LEU A 20 11.43 1.05 0.50
CA LEU A 20 10.09 1.04 -0.12
C LEU A 20 10.27 0.72 -1.59
N SER A 21 9.71 -0.39 -2.03
CA SER A 21 9.77 -0.86 -3.41
C SER A 21 8.36 -0.91 -4.02
N LEU A 22 8.29 -1.25 -5.30
CA LEU A 22 7.03 -1.42 -6.03
C LEU A 22 6.78 -2.91 -6.31
N THR A 23 5.54 -3.34 -6.08
CA THR A 23 5.09 -4.72 -6.34
C THR A 23 3.78 -4.68 -7.10
N ASP A 24 3.58 -5.60 -8.03
CA ASP A 24 2.30 -5.77 -8.69
C ASP A 24 1.26 -6.49 -7.80
N ASP A 25 1.70 -7.06 -6.67
CA ASP A 25 0.85 -7.85 -5.78
C ASP A 25 0.26 -6.99 -4.65
N GLU A 26 -1.06 -6.77 -4.71
CA GLU A 26 -1.81 -6.02 -3.69
C GLU A 26 -1.63 -6.60 -2.28
N ASN A 27 -1.41 -7.92 -2.14
CA ASN A 27 -1.26 -8.55 -0.82
C ASN A 27 0.09 -8.24 -0.17
N GLN A 28 1.07 -7.85 -0.97
CA GLN A 28 2.40 -7.45 -0.51
C GLN A 28 2.47 -5.94 -0.23
N ALA A 29 1.51 -5.16 -0.72
CA ALA A 29 1.46 -3.71 -0.53
C ALA A 29 1.57 -3.31 0.94
N GLY A 30 2.20 -2.16 1.17
CA GLY A 30 2.26 -1.51 2.48
C GLY A 30 0.85 -1.21 2.96
N ARG A 31 0.53 -1.73 4.16
CA ARG A 31 -0.75 -1.52 4.81
C ARG A 31 -0.59 -0.46 5.89
N TYR A 32 -1.36 0.60 5.75
CA TYR A 32 -1.36 1.74 6.65
C TYR A 32 -2.70 1.81 7.38
N ASP A 33 -2.68 2.25 8.64
CA ASP A 33 -3.89 2.38 9.45
C ASP A 33 -4.71 3.63 9.07
N SER A 34 -4.07 4.60 8.40
CA SER A 34 -4.70 5.86 8.00
C SER A 34 -4.26 6.33 6.62
N VAL A 35 -5.16 7.05 5.93
CA VAL A 35 -4.87 7.72 4.65
C VAL A 35 -3.70 8.70 4.79
N ASP A 36 -3.62 9.40 5.92
CA ASP A 36 -2.57 10.40 6.17
C ASP A 36 -1.18 9.75 6.25
N GLU A 37 -1.07 8.61 6.92
CA GLU A 37 0.17 7.82 7.03
C GLU A 37 0.59 7.27 5.66
N ALA A 38 -0.36 6.72 4.89
CA ALA A 38 -0.13 6.26 3.53
C ALA A 38 0.36 7.41 2.63
N ARG A 39 -0.26 8.59 2.72
CA ARG A 39 0.14 9.78 1.96
C ARG A 39 1.55 10.23 2.34
N GLN A 40 1.86 10.40 3.63
CA GLN A 40 3.18 10.82 4.08
C GLN A 40 4.28 9.83 3.62
N THR A 41 3.96 8.54 3.59
CA THR A 41 4.89 7.52 3.10
C THR A 41 5.17 7.64 1.60
N ALA A 42 4.12 7.87 0.79
CA ALA A 42 4.26 8.11 -0.64
C ALA A 42 5.06 9.41 -0.92
N GLU A 43 4.72 10.50 -0.23
CA GLU A 43 5.37 11.80 -0.37
C GLU A 43 6.85 11.77 0.06
N SER A 44 7.18 10.98 1.09
CA SER A 44 8.58 10.79 1.53
C SER A 44 9.45 10.15 0.45
N ARG A 45 8.85 9.41 -0.50
CA ARG A 45 9.55 8.85 -1.66
C ARG A 45 9.50 9.70 -2.92
N GLY A 46 8.93 10.90 -2.83
CA GLY A 46 8.86 11.83 -3.94
C GLY A 46 7.68 11.60 -4.87
N TYR A 47 6.70 10.76 -4.48
CA TYR A 47 5.43 10.69 -5.17
C TYR A 47 4.56 11.85 -4.68
N TYR A 48 4.38 12.84 -5.55
CA TYR A 48 3.50 13.99 -5.31
C TYR A 48 2.37 14.01 -6.35
N ASP A 49 1.30 14.75 -6.02
CA ASP A 49 0.16 15.13 -6.87
C ASP A 49 -0.09 14.25 -8.12
N GLY A 50 -1.00 13.27 -7.99
CA GLY A 50 -1.42 12.39 -9.08
C GLY A 50 -0.47 11.22 -9.40
N GLY A 51 0.66 11.10 -8.70
CA GLY A 51 1.58 9.96 -8.85
C GLY A 51 1.12 8.67 -8.15
N PHE A 52 0.12 8.76 -7.27
CA PHE A 52 -0.41 7.63 -6.51
C PHE A 52 -1.87 7.83 -6.09
N ASP A 53 -2.55 6.71 -5.87
CA ASP A 53 -3.90 6.57 -5.35
C ASP A 53 -3.84 5.82 -4.02
N ILE A 54 -4.63 6.25 -3.04
CA ILE A 54 -4.79 5.52 -1.77
C ILE A 54 -6.07 4.70 -1.85
N VAL A 55 -5.92 3.38 -1.83
CA VAL A 55 -7.03 2.43 -1.91
C VAL A 55 -7.32 1.90 -0.51
N ARG A 56 -8.58 1.99 -0.08
CA ARG A 56 -9.05 1.36 1.16
C ARG A 56 -9.34 -0.11 0.87
N ILE A 57 -8.65 -1.00 1.58
CA ILE A 57 -8.90 -2.44 1.54
C ILE A 57 -9.54 -2.89 2.86
N ASP A 58 -10.45 -3.85 2.77
CA ASP A 58 -10.93 -4.53 3.95
C ASP A 58 -9.97 -5.69 4.25
N LEU A 59 -9.37 -5.67 5.43
CA LEU A 59 -8.69 -6.84 5.96
C LEU A 59 -9.79 -7.76 6.47
N GLU A 60 -10.34 -8.56 5.55
CA GLU A 60 -11.12 -9.72 5.94
C GLU A 60 -10.19 -10.58 6.81
N SER A 61 -10.50 -10.61 8.10
CA SER A 61 -9.82 -11.45 9.08
C SER A 61 -10.11 -12.91 8.71
N GLY A 62 -9.23 -13.48 7.88
CA GLY A 62 -9.25 -14.88 7.51
C GLY A 62 -9.93 -15.21 6.18
N LYS A 63 -9.11 -15.30 5.13
CA LYS A 63 -9.15 -16.48 4.26
C LYS A 63 -7.73 -16.92 3.97
N THR A 64 -7.29 -17.86 4.79
CA THR A 64 -6.44 -18.97 4.35
C THR A 64 -6.96 -19.49 3.00
N ALA A 65 -6.36 -19.03 1.90
CA ALA A 65 -6.40 -19.75 0.65
C ALA A 65 -5.48 -20.97 0.80
N ARG A 66 -6.01 -22.00 1.44
CA ARG A 66 -5.43 -23.34 1.45
C ARG A 66 -6.02 -24.04 0.24
N HIS A 67 -5.22 -24.28 -0.78
CA HIS A 67 -5.54 -25.25 -1.82
C HIS A 67 -4.27 -25.97 -2.27
#